data_AF-A0A2X1LNK6-F1
#
_entry.id   AF-A0A2X1LNK6-F1
#
_cell.length_a   1.000
_cell.length_b   1.000
_cell.length_c   1.000
_cell.angle_alpha   90.00
_cell.angle_beta   90.00
_cell.angle_gamma   90.00
#
_symmetry.space_group_name_H-M   'P 1'
#
loop_
_entity.id
_entity.type
_entity.pdbx_description
1 polymer ?
#
loop_
_entity_poly.entity_id
_entity_poly.type
_entity_poly.pdbx_seq_one_letter_code
_entity_poly.pdbx_strand_id
1 'polypeptide(L)'
;MTLKTRHADGRAAIIVGMERYRELKLQKLLSLPQNNKGAFEIPDSIVDTEYNGNGEEVYRVNWQDIRPEHILMILCCYATVYHNVASADYVEQMTGTVEKEQKTGILASFLSIIGHEKVKAGTSQPKSLAGKKLMKIP
;
A
#
# COMPACT_ATOMS: atom_id res chain seq x y z
N MET A 1 -6.77 9.01 -5.67
CA MET A 1 -6.62 9.05 -4.20
C MET A 1 -6.29 10.47 -3.78
N THR A 2 -6.91 11.03 -2.73
CA THR A 2 -6.61 12.40 -2.25
C THR A 2 -6.09 12.35 -0.82
N LEU A 3 -5.42 13.41 -0.34
CA LEU A 3 -4.91 13.49 1.04
C LEU A 3 -6.01 13.37 2.12
N LYS A 4 -7.26 13.64 1.74
CA LYS A 4 -8.45 13.53 2.60
C LYS A 4 -9.10 12.13 2.57
N THR A 5 -8.67 11.25 1.66
CA THR A 5 -9.17 9.86 1.60
C THR A 5 -8.87 9.15 2.93
N ARG A 6 -9.83 8.41 3.47
CA ARG A 6 -9.65 7.67 4.74
C ARG A 6 -8.94 6.34 4.48
N HIS A 7 -8.00 6.01 5.35
CA HIS A 7 -7.33 4.72 5.48
C HIS A 7 -8.28 3.69 6.14
N ALA A 8 -7.91 2.41 6.12
CA ALA A 8 -8.71 1.33 6.70
C ALA A 8 -8.97 1.49 8.21
N ASP A 9 -8.10 2.21 8.92
CA ASP A 9 -8.24 2.59 10.33
C ASP A 9 -9.14 3.83 10.56
N GLY A 10 -9.71 4.39 9.49
CA GLY A 10 -10.58 5.58 9.53
C GLY A 10 -9.84 6.93 9.52
N ARG A 11 -8.51 6.96 9.66
CA ARG A 11 -7.69 8.19 9.65
C ARG A 11 -7.43 8.67 8.22
N ALA A 12 -7.22 9.98 8.02
CA ALA A 12 -6.96 10.50 6.68
C ALA A 12 -5.57 10.09 6.17
N ALA A 13 -5.43 9.93 4.85
CA ALA A 13 -4.20 9.50 4.20
C ALA A 13 -3.01 10.41 4.52
N ILE A 14 -3.24 11.70 4.73
CA ILE A 14 -2.19 12.63 5.19
C ILE A 14 -1.63 12.28 6.57
N ILE A 15 -2.48 11.82 7.50
CA ILE A 15 -2.05 11.47 8.86
C ILE A 15 -1.17 10.24 8.82
N VAL A 16 -1.69 9.16 8.22
CA VAL A 16 -0.99 7.89 8.07
C VAL A 16 0.29 8.05 7.24
N GLY A 17 0.24 8.86 6.18
CA GLY A 17 1.41 9.16 5.35
C GLY A 17 2.49 9.96 6.09
N MET A 18 2.10 10.91 6.95
CA MET A 18 3.04 11.71 7.75
C MET A 18 3.66 10.91 8.90
N GLU A 19 2.91 10.03 9.55
CA GLU A 19 3.46 9.07 10.52
C GLU A 19 4.53 8.22 9.86
N ARG A 20 4.19 7.63 8.70
CA ARG A 20 5.14 6.80 7.96
C ARG A 20 6.35 7.56 7.47
N TYR A 21 6.18 8.81 7.03
CA TYR A 21 7.28 9.69 6.65
C TYR A 21 8.25 9.89 7.82
N ARG A 22 7.74 10.20 9.03
CA ARG A 22 8.57 10.39 10.23
C ARG A 22 9.33 9.12 10.61
N GLU A 23 8.67 7.95 10.56
CA GLU A 23 9.31 6.65 10.80
C GLU A 23 10.47 6.40 9.81
N LEU A 24 10.21 6.56 8.51
CA LEU A 24 11.22 6.33 7.46
C LEU A 24 12.37 7.34 7.55
N LYS A 25 12.07 8.60 7.91
CA LYS A 25 13.07 9.64 8.15
C LYS A 25 13.97 9.29 9.34
N LEU A 26 13.39 8.85 10.45
CA LEU A 26 14.13 8.44 11.65
C LEU A 26 15.04 7.24 11.36
N GLN A 27 14.54 6.27 10.59
CA GLN A 27 15.29 5.08 10.17
C GLN A 27 16.29 5.34 9.03
N LYS A 28 16.35 6.57 8.49
CA LYS A 28 17.17 6.93 7.33
C LYS A 28 16.90 6.07 6.08
N LEU A 29 15.65 5.67 5.89
CA LEU A 29 15.20 4.84 4.76
C LEU A 29 14.65 5.66 3.58
N LEU A 30 14.60 6.98 3.70
CA LEU A 30 14.16 7.87 2.64
C LEU A 30 15.29 8.11 1.63
N SER A 31 15.08 7.64 0.41
CA SER A 31 15.92 7.98 -0.75
C SER A 31 15.34 9.20 -1.46
N LEU A 32 15.96 10.36 -1.26
CA LEU A 32 15.55 11.61 -1.90
C LEU A 32 16.38 11.88 -3.18
N PRO A 33 15.82 12.56 -4.19
CA PRO A 33 16.56 12.97 -5.39
C PRO A 33 17.83 13.74 -5.03
N GLN A 34 18.97 13.38 -5.65
CA GLN A 34 20.26 13.98 -5.28
C GLN A 34 20.29 15.50 -5.50
N ASN A 35 19.71 15.94 -6.62
CA ASN A 35 19.51 17.34 -6.94
C ASN A 35 18.11 17.72 -6.42
N ASN A 36 18.04 18.64 -5.46
CA ASN A 36 16.80 19.16 -4.85
C ASN A 36 16.18 18.34 -3.68
N LYS A 37 17.00 17.76 -2.80
CA LYS A 37 16.53 17.07 -1.58
C LYS A 37 15.58 17.91 -0.72
N GLY A 38 15.91 19.19 -0.52
CA GLY A 38 15.16 20.09 0.37
C GLY A 38 13.72 20.39 -0.07
N ALA A 39 13.38 20.19 -1.35
CA ALA A 39 12.00 20.37 -1.81
C ALA A 39 11.05 19.27 -1.30
N PHE A 40 11.59 18.07 -1.02
CA PHE A 40 10.84 16.91 -0.54
C PHE A 40 10.89 16.73 0.98
N GLU A 41 11.64 17.58 1.68
CA GLU A 41 11.61 17.61 3.15
C GLU A 41 10.32 18.26 3.62
N ILE A 42 9.56 17.54 4.44
CA ILE A 42 8.28 17.98 4.97
C ILE A 42 8.51 18.46 6.41
N PRO A 43 8.14 19.71 6.75
CA PRO A 43 8.18 20.20 8.12
C PRO A 43 7.25 19.40 9.03
N ASP A 44 7.67 19.13 10.26
CA ASP A 44 6.85 18.37 11.22
C ASP A 44 5.55 19.11 11.61
N SER A 45 5.56 20.44 11.54
CA SER A 45 4.42 21.34 11.79
C SER A 45 3.31 21.28 10.74
N ILE A 46 3.46 20.48 9.67
CA ILE A 46 2.39 20.28 8.67
C ILE A 46 1.20 19.55 9.32
N VAL A 47 1.45 18.68 10.29
CA VAL A 47 0.43 17.97 11.06
C VAL A 47 0.78 18.04 12.54
N ASP A 48 -0.04 18.77 13.28
CA ASP A 48 -0.01 18.82 14.74
C ASP A 48 -1.07 17.88 15.32
N THR A 49 -0.75 17.25 16.45
CA THR A 49 -1.68 16.41 17.20
C THR A 49 -2.04 17.14 18.49
N GLU A 50 -3.32 17.46 18.64
CA GLU A 50 -3.90 18.00 19.87
C GLU A 50 -4.76 16.92 20.53
N TYR A 51 -4.99 17.04 21.84
CA TYR A 51 -5.99 16.23 22.54
C TYR A 51 -7.16 17.12 22.91
N ASN A 52 -8.38 16.69 22.57
CA ASN A 52 -9.58 17.43 22.98
C ASN A 52 -9.86 17.23 24.49
N GLY A 53 -10.86 17.93 25.02
CA GLY A 53 -11.25 17.82 26.43
C GLY A 53 -11.72 16.42 26.87
N ASN A 54 -11.98 15.52 25.92
CA ASN A 54 -12.35 14.12 26.17
C ASN A 54 -11.13 13.18 26.10
N GLY A 55 -9.93 13.70 25.81
CA GLY A 55 -8.71 12.90 25.66
C GLY A 55 -8.56 12.23 24.30
N GLU A 56 -9.35 12.60 23.29
CA GLU A 56 -9.24 12.06 21.93
C GLU A 56 -8.22 12.85 21.10
N GLU A 57 -7.45 12.14 20.27
CA GLU A 57 -6.51 12.77 19.33
C GLU A 57 -7.24 13.52 18.21
N VAL A 58 -6.93 14.80 18.06
CA VAL A 58 -7.40 15.69 17.02
C VAL A 58 -6.20 16.17 16.22
N TYR A 59 -6.14 15.77 14.94
CA TYR A 59 -5.08 16.20 14.04
C TYR A 59 -5.43 17.54 13.37
N ARG A 60 -4.54 18.52 13.48
CA ARG A 60 -4.61 19.79 12.75
C ARG A 60 -3.62 19.79 11.60
N VAL A 61 -4.14 20.02 10.39
CA VAL A 61 -3.33 20.04 9.18
C VAL A 61 -3.21 21.47 8.69
N ASN A 62 -1.98 21.95 8.54
CA ASN A 62 -1.71 23.25 7.93
C ASN A 62 -1.69 23.10 6.39
N TRP A 63 -2.87 23.20 5.78
CA TRP A 63 -3.04 23.02 4.34
C TRP A 63 -2.33 24.07 3.47
N GLN A 64 -2.03 25.26 4.02
CA GLN A 64 -1.44 26.37 3.26
C GLN A 64 0.05 26.14 2.99
N ASP A 65 0.73 25.43 3.88
CA ASP A 65 2.18 25.15 3.77
C ASP A 65 2.49 23.85 3.00
N ILE A 66 1.46 23.16 2.51
CA ILE A 66 1.62 21.94 1.72
C ILE A 66 1.95 22.29 0.27
N ARG A 67 3.20 22.03 -0.13
CA ARG A 67 3.65 22.12 -1.52
C ARG A 67 3.36 20.83 -2.29
N PRO A 68 3.28 20.86 -3.64
CA PRO A 68 3.07 19.67 -4.46
C PRO A 68 4.09 18.54 -4.18
N GLU A 69 5.34 18.89 -3.91
CA GLU A 69 6.41 17.93 -3.57
C GLU A 69 6.12 17.23 -2.24
N HIS A 70 5.55 17.95 -1.26
CA HIS A 70 5.11 17.36 0.01
C HIS A 70 3.95 16.39 -0.23
N ILE A 71 2.99 16.75 -1.08
CA ILE A 71 1.86 15.87 -1.44
C ILE A 71 2.38 14.56 -2.03
N LEU A 72 3.30 14.65 -2.99
CA LEU A 72 3.91 13.48 -3.61
C LEU A 72 4.60 12.62 -2.55
N MET A 73 5.41 13.23 -1.69
CA MET A 73 6.15 12.48 -0.69
C MET A 73 5.25 11.81 0.36
N ILE A 74 4.19 12.50 0.81
CA ILE A 74 3.19 11.95 1.73
C ILE A 74 2.48 10.76 1.08
N LEU A 75 2.06 10.87 -0.19
CA LEU A 75 1.40 9.78 -0.91
C LEU A 75 2.33 8.58 -1.12
N CYS A 76 3.61 8.82 -1.45
CA CYS A 76 4.61 7.75 -1.55
C CYS A 76 4.80 7.03 -0.21
N CYS A 77 4.92 7.76 0.90
CA CYS A 77 5.05 7.16 2.23
C CYS A 77 3.78 6.38 2.60
N TYR A 78 2.62 6.96 2.34
CA TYR A 78 1.32 6.31 2.56
C TYR A 78 1.17 5.00 1.78
N ALA A 79 1.62 4.95 0.52
CA ALA A 79 1.59 3.73 -0.28
C ALA A 79 2.40 2.58 0.34
N THR A 80 3.46 2.89 1.10
CA THR A 80 4.22 1.85 1.82
C THR A 80 3.46 1.23 2.99
N VAL A 81 2.47 1.93 3.54
CA VAL A 81 1.58 1.40 4.59
C VAL A 81 0.52 0.50 3.98
N TYR A 82 0.03 0.85 2.79
CA TYR A 82 -1.10 0.16 2.16
C TYR A 82 -0.72 -1.22 1.60
N HIS A 83 0.56 -1.49 1.38
CA HIS A 83 0.96 -2.64 0.59
C HIS A 83 2.21 -3.34 1.13
N ASN A 84 1.99 -4.38 1.94
CA ASN A 84 2.90 -5.52 1.87
C ASN A 84 2.85 -6.02 0.42
N VAL A 85 3.98 -6.01 -0.29
CA VAL A 85 4.05 -6.48 -1.68
C VAL A 85 3.60 -7.94 -1.86
N ALA A 86 3.51 -8.70 -0.75
CA ALA A 86 3.00 -10.05 -0.70
C ALA A 86 1.51 -10.18 -0.32
N SER A 87 0.78 -9.08 -0.06
CA SER A 87 -0.65 -9.17 0.24
C SER A 87 -1.48 -9.35 -1.03
N ALA A 88 -2.48 -10.23 -0.96
CA ALA A 88 -3.37 -10.52 -2.08
C ALA A 88 -4.11 -9.25 -2.56
N ASP A 89 -4.63 -8.44 -1.64
CA ASP A 89 -5.30 -7.17 -1.94
C ASP A 89 -4.40 -6.18 -2.71
N TYR A 90 -3.09 -6.14 -2.42
CA TYR A 90 -2.17 -5.29 -3.18
C TYR A 90 -2.00 -5.79 -4.60
N VAL A 91 -1.78 -7.10 -4.77
CA VAL A 91 -1.65 -7.70 -6.10
C VAL A 91 -2.94 -7.50 -6.89
N GLU A 92 -4.11 -7.67 -6.27
CA GLU A 92 -5.41 -7.45 -6.92
C GLU A 92 -5.63 -5.99 -7.33
N GLN A 93 -5.25 -5.02 -6.51
CA GLN A 93 -5.38 -3.60 -6.85
C GLN A 93 -4.34 -3.13 -7.88
N MET A 94 -3.13 -3.68 -7.85
CA MET A 94 -2.03 -3.29 -8.73
C MET A 94 -2.07 -4.00 -10.09
N THR A 95 -2.47 -5.27 -10.12
CA THR A 95 -2.72 -5.96 -11.39
C THR A 95 -3.95 -5.43 -12.09
N GLY A 96 -4.78 -4.67 -11.36
CA GLY A 96 -6.18 -4.53 -11.68
C GLY A 96 -6.75 -5.94 -11.72
N THR A 97 -7.54 -6.35 -10.74
CA THR A 97 -8.66 -7.19 -11.09
C THR A 97 -9.36 -6.44 -12.21
N VAL A 98 -9.01 -6.83 -13.44
CA VAL A 98 -9.60 -6.43 -14.70
C VAL A 98 -11.05 -6.47 -14.33
N GLU A 99 -11.66 -5.30 -14.20
CA GLU A 99 -13.10 -5.21 -14.08
C GLU A 99 -13.59 -6.24 -15.05
N LYS A 100 -14.46 -7.15 -14.60
CA LYS A 100 -15.19 -7.99 -15.53
C LYS A 100 -16.03 -7.02 -16.37
N GLU A 101 -15.40 -6.29 -17.29
CA GLU A 101 -15.97 -5.94 -18.55
C GLU A 101 -16.57 -7.25 -18.99
N GLN A 102 -17.88 -7.22 -19.05
CA GLN A 102 -18.68 -8.24 -19.66
C GLN A 102 -18.25 -8.25 -21.13
N LYS A 103 -17.12 -8.92 -21.43
CA LYS A 103 -16.55 -9.00 -22.76
C LYS A 103 -17.44 -9.97 -23.52
N THR A 104 -18.53 -9.43 -24.06
CA THR A 104 -19.32 -10.11 -25.07
C THR A 104 -18.51 -10.15 -26.35
N GLY A 105 -18.11 -11.36 -26.75
CA GLY A 105 -17.34 -11.59 -27.96
C GLY A 105 -16.70 -12.97 -27.99
N ILE A 106 -16.23 -13.39 -29.17
CA ILE A 106 -15.71 -14.74 -29.47
C ILE A 106 -14.53 -15.12 -28.55
N LEU A 107 -13.77 -14.14 -28.05
CA LEU A 107 -12.63 -14.35 -27.16
C LEU A 107 -13.03 -14.66 -25.70
N ALA A 108 -14.29 -14.46 -25.32
CA ALA A 108 -14.77 -14.72 -23.97
C ALA A 108 -14.61 -16.20 -23.57
N SER A 109 -14.94 -17.09 -24.50
CA SER A 109 -14.83 -18.54 -24.31
C SER A 109 -13.38 -18.97 -24.09
N PHE A 110 -12.45 -18.37 -24.84
CA PHE A 110 -11.01 -18.66 -24.72
C PHE A 110 -10.44 -18.19 -23.37
N LEU A 111 -10.81 -16.97 -22.95
CA LEU A 111 -10.38 -16.43 -21.65
C LEU A 111 -10.99 -17.19 -20.47
N SER A 112 -12.22 -17.69 -20.60
CA SER A 112 -12.87 -18.51 -19.57
C SER A 112 -12.16 -19.85 -19.35
N ILE A 113 -11.69 -20.49 -20.43
CA ILE A 113 -10.92 -21.74 -20.35
C ILE A 113 -9.57 -21.51 -19.65
N ILE A 114 -8.85 -20.45 -20.00
CA ILE A 114 -7.58 -20.09 -19.34
C ILE A 114 -7.81 -19.77 -17.86
N GLY A 115 -8.89 -19.05 -17.54
CA GLY A 115 -9.27 -18.75 -16.16
C GLY A 115 -9.58 -20.01 -15.35
N HIS A 116 -10.27 -20.98 -15.96
CA HIS A 116 -10.63 -22.24 -15.31
C HIS A 116 -9.39 -23.09 -14.95
N GLU A 117 -8.38 -23.14 -15.80
CA GLU A 117 -7.11 -23.82 -15.49
C GLU A 117 -6.38 -23.19 -14.29
N LYS A 118 -6.41 -21.85 -14.17
CA LYS A 118 -5.81 -21.17 -13.01
C LYS A 118 -6.53 -21.45 -11.70
N VAL A 119 -7.86 -21.57 -11.72
CA VAL A 119 -8.66 -21.94 -10.54
C VAL A 119 -8.38 -23.40 -10.14
N LYS A 120 -8.19 -24.29 -11.11
CA LYS A 120 -7.85 -25.69 -10.88
C LYS A 120 -6.44 -25.89 -10.29
N ALA A 121 -5.49 -25.07 -10.71
CA ALA A 121 -4.13 -25.04 -10.15
C ALA A 121 -4.09 -24.50 -8.70
N GLY A 122 -4.96 -23.54 -8.36
CA GLY A 122 -5.10 -23.02 -6.99
C GLY A 122 -5.80 -23.96 -6.01
N THR A 123 -6.59 -24.92 -6.50
CA THR A 123 -7.30 -25.92 -5.68
C THR A 123 -6.54 -27.24 -5.52
N SER A 124 -5.45 -27.47 -6.26
CA SER A 124 -4.54 -28.60 -6.07
C SER A 124 -3.47 -28.32 -5.03
N GLN A 125 -3.86 -28.00 -3.80
CA GLN A 125 -2.93 -27.95 -2.67
C GLN A 125 -2.73 -29.40 -2.17
N PRO A 126 -1.53 -29.99 -2.23
CA PRO A 126 -1.32 -31.34 -1.75
C PRO A 126 -1.52 -31.38 -0.23
N LYS A 127 -2.37 -32.31 0.24
CA LYS A 127 -2.52 -32.66 1.66
C LYS A 127 -1.23 -33.30 2.17
N SER A 128 -0.24 -32.49 2.57
CA SER A 128 0.77 -32.77 3.62
C SER A 128 2.02 -31.90 3.40
N LEU A 129 2.33 -31.05 4.37
CA LEU A 129 3.58 -30.27 4.48
C LEU A 129 4.59 -30.96 5.43
N ALA A 130 4.58 -32.28 5.54
CA ALA A 130 5.58 -33.03 6.31
C ALA A 130 6.55 -33.75 5.36
N GLY A 131 7.72 -33.14 5.13
CA GLY A 131 8.81 -33.77 4.38
C GLY A 131 9.40 -34.96 5.14
N LYS A 132 9.51 -36.12 4.48
CA LYS A 132 10.21 -37.29 5.02
C LYS A 132 11.69 -37.21 4.64
N LYS A 133 12.57 -37.08 5.64
CA LYS A 133 14.03 -37.07 5.46
C LYS A 133 14.49 -38.42 4.91
N LEU A 134 14.96 -38.44 3.67
CA LEU A 134 15.71 -39.58 3.13
C LEU A 134 17.16 -39.45 3.60
N MET A 135 17.58 -40.24 4.57
CA MET A 135 19.01 -40.44 4.84
C MET A 135 19.61 -41.24 3.69
N LYS A 136 20.65 -40.69 3.07
CA LYS A 136 21.43 -41.34 2.02
C LYS A 136 22.83 -41.71 2.55
N ILE A 137 23.11 -43.02 2.49
CA ILE A 137 24.39 -43.70 2.13
C ILE A 137 25.50 -43.62 3.22
N PRO A 138 26.48 -44.55 3.30
CA PRO A 138 27.37 -45.01 2.24
C PRO A 138 27.08 -46.41 1.66
#